data_AF-A0A833PAI3-F1
#
_entry.id   AF-A0A833PAI3-F1
#
_cell.length_a   1.000
_cell.length_b   1.000
_cell.length_c   1.000
_cell.angle_alpha   90.00
_cell.angle_beta   90.00
_cell.angle_gamma   90.00
#
_symmetry.space_group_name_H-M   'P 1'
#
loop_
_entity.id
_entity.type
_entity.pdbx_description
1 polymer ?
#
loop_
_entity_poly.entity_id
_entity_poly.type
_entity_poly.pdbx_seq_one_letter_code
_entity_poly.pdbx_strand_id
1 'polypeptide(L)'
;MAVNKLPEFAKNGQKNTENLNQEEGFPVNLKPARQWFNFLFNKLSLSINQIIDEDYIRHNEIIDNLTTDASNKPLSAKQGKALNEKKVDIGKSFSDSFAKDVDFYQDKQTEQYFKSFDDFPLGSRILVAKDLNLINSPDIQDQYFYVETKTTYMKNNPGRVQVAHGYSNASIAVRSASTNASYGGWSYLANTTSNVASATKLQTARKINTIDFDGTKDISVPTIDAVDNLNSSDTKKPLSANQGRILNEQKLNKDTEQSSYKTDKGFLDKYASRNTPSFFFDAGEGKYFNQFTVGVASSLDTGSYFVIGASPLNNKVKVMSGVRRDNGTYDLQKNITLLDSGSNNVVNGDFI
;
A
#
# COMPACT_ATOMS: atom_id res chain seq x y z
N MET A 1 5.03 -6.14 -74.89
CA MET A 1 4.32 -7.42 -75.15
C MET A 1 4.82 -7.98 -76.48
N ALA A 2 4.96 -9.30 -76.60
CA ALA A 2 5.33 -9.93 -77.86
C ALA A 2 4.04 -10.20 -78.64
N VAL A 3 3.69 -9.31 -79.58
CA VAL A 3 2.62 -9.60 -80.55
C VAL A 3 2.99 -10.91 -81.23
N ASN A 4 2.03 -11.83 -81.35
CA ASN A 4 2.24 -13.08 -82.09
C ASN A 4 2.83 -12.72 -83.46
N LYS A 5 4.03 -13.22 -83.76
CA LYS A 5 4.67 -12.96 -85.05
C LYS A 5 3.67 -13.34 -86.14
N LEU A 6 3.48 -12.43 -87.11
CA LEU A 6 2.67 -12.72 -88.28
C LEU A 6 3.14 -14.06 -88.86
N PRO A 7 2.24 -15.02 -89.10
CA PRO A 7 2.62 -16.28 -89.73
C PRO A 7 3.29 -15.97 -91.07
N GLU A 8 4.45 -16.57 -91.29
CA GLU A 8 5.31 -16.31 -92.44
C GLU A 8 4.59 -16.75 -93.72
N PHE A 9 4.33 -15.81 -94.62
CA PHE A 9 3.67 -16.10 -95.89
C PHE A 9 4.63 -16.84 -96.82
N ALA A 10 4.16 -17.90 -97.48
CA ALA A 10 4.93 -18.69 -98.43
C ALA A 10 6.21 -19.34 -97.84
N LYS A 11 6.14 -19.80 -96.58
CA LYS A 11 7.28 -20.35 -95.83
C LYS A 11 8.02 -21.48 -96.56
N ASN A 12 7.32 -22.26 -97.37
CA ASN A 12 7.84 -23.45 -98.07
C ASN A 12 7.65 -23.43 -99.61
N GLY A 13 7.33 -22.29 -100.24
CA GLY A 13 6.78 -22.28 -101.62
C GLY A 13 7.74 -22.66 -102.78
N GLN A 14 7.23 -23.40 -103.79
CA GLN A 14 7.86 -23.60 -105.12
C GLN A 14 6.90 -23.34 -106.30
N LYS A 15 7.49 -22.99 -107.46
CA LYS A 15 7.01 -22.15 -108.56
C LYS A 15 5.80 -22.60 -109.41
N ASN A 16 5.07 -23.68 -109.10
CA ASN A 16 4.07 -24.22 -110.04
C ASN A 16 2.63 -24.21 -109.52
N THR A 17 1.74 -23.94 -110.48
CA THR A 17 0.38 -23.42 -110.36
C THR A 17 -0.64 -24.53 -110.20
N GLU A 18 -1.03 -24.88 -108.97
CA GLU A 18 -2.43 -25.23 -108.61
C GLU A 18 -2.58 -25.60 -107.12
N ASN A 19 -3.66 -25.10 -106.49
CA ASN A 19 -4.15 -25.31 -105.11
C ASN A 19 -3.60 -24.41 -103.99
N LEU A 20 -4.24 -23.24 -103.85
CA LEU A 20 -3.98 -22.23 -102.81
C LEU A 20 -4.09 -22.78 -101.37
N ASN A 21 -2.97 -22.96 -100.68
CA ASN A 21 -2.93 -23.04 -99.21
C ASN A 21 -2.08 -21.89 -98.62
N GLN A 22 -2.28 -21.54 -97.34
CA GLN A 22 -1.63 -20.38 -96.71
C GLN A 22 -0.09 -20.48 -96.64
N GLU A 23 0.49 -21.68 -96.82
CA GLU A 23 1.94 -21.93 -96.74
C GLU A 23 2.65 -21.95 -98.11
N GLU A 24 1.92 -22.13 -99.22
CA GLU A 24 2.46 -22.20 -100.59
C GLU A 24 2.54 -20.84 -101.30
N GLY A 25 1.80 -19.84 -100.84
CA GLY A 25 1.85 -18.47 -101.36
C GLY A 25 1.05 -18.23 -102.66
N PHE A 26 1.22 -17.07 -103.28
CA PHE A 26 0.52 -16.73 -104.53
C PHE A 26 1.27 -17.23 -105.76
N PRO A 27 0.59 -17.71 -106.82
CA PRO A 27 1.25 -18.16 -108.04
C PRO A 27 1.95 -17.01 -108.78
N VAL A 28 3.25 -17.17 -109.05
CA VAL A 28 4.15 -16.12 -109.61
C VAL A 28 3.68 -15.60 -110.97
N ASN A 29 3.06 -16.44 -111.79
CA ASN A 29 2.66 -16.11 -113.16
C ASN A 29 1.43 -15.19 -113.26
N LEU A 30 0.63 -15.06 -112.20
CA LEU A 30 -0.62 -14.29 -112.23
C LEU A 30 -0.48 -12.85 -111.71
N LYS A 31 0.68 -12.49 -111.12
CA LYS A 31 0.97 -11.20 -110.47
C LYS A 31 -0.30 -10.55 -109.86
N PRO A 32 -1.06 -11.24 -108.98
CA PRO A 32 -2.35 -10.72 -108.55
C PRO A 32 -2.11 -9.70 -107.45
N ALA A 33 -1.65 -8.49 -107.82
CA ALA A 33 -1.33 -7.41 -106.90
C ALA A 33 -2.49 -7.16 -105.91
N ARG A 34 -3.74 -7.23 -106.41
CA ARG A 34 -4.94 -7.08 -105.58
C ARG A 34 -5.08 -8.13 -104.48
N GLN A 35 -4.75 -9.39 -104.75
CA GLN A 35 -4.83 -10.46 -103.75
C GLN A 35 -3.72 -10.32 -102.70
N TRP A 36 -2.54 -9.89 -103.13
CA TRP A 36 -1.42 -9.58 -102.24
C TRP A 36 -1.73 -8.38 -101.32
N PHE A 37 -2.24 -7.29 -101.88
CA PHE A 37 -2.69 -6.13 -101.10
C PHE A 37 -3.82 -6.49 -100.13
N ASN A 38 -4.78 -7.32 -100.54
CA ASN A 38 -5.86 -7.78 -99.66
C ASN A 38 -5.33 -8.64 -98.50
N PHE A 39 -4.41 -9.58 -98.76
CA PHE A 39 -3.79 -10.39 -97.71
C PHE A 39 -3.02 -9.51 -96.71
N LEU A 40 -2.16 -8.62 -97.22
CA LEU A 40 -1.38 -7.71 -96.40
C LEU A 40 -2.28 -6.79 -95.55
N PHE A 41 -3.33 -6.20 -96.15
CA PHE A 41 -4.24 -5.30 -95.47
C PHE A 41 -5.07 -6.01 -94.40
N ASN A 42 -5.55 -7.23 -94.68
CA ASN A 42 -6.29 -8.04 -93.71
C ASN A 42 -5.39 -8.44 -92.53
N LYS A 43 -4.11 -8.74 -92.78
CA LYS A 43 -3.15 -9.09 -91.73
C LYS A 43 -2.75 -7.89 -90.88
N LEU A 44 -2.47 -6.75 -91.50
CA LEU A 44 -2.24 -5.49 -90.79
C LEU A 44 -3.44 -5.12 -89.92
N SER A 45 -4.65 -5.20 -90.47
CA SER A 45 -5.89 -4.93 -89.72
C SER A 45 -6.04 -5.86 -88.51
N LEU A 46 -5.73 -7.15 -88.66
CA LEU A 46 -5.80 -8.11 -87.56
C LEU A 46 -4.80 -7.78 -86.44
N SER A 47 -3.54 -7.47 -86.79
CA SER A 47 -2.52 -7.13 -85.80
C SER A 47 -2.78 -5.79 -85.13
N ILE A 48 -3.33 -4.80 -85.84
CA ILE A 48 -3.77 -3.53 -85.26
C ILE A 48 -4.87 -3.77 -84.24
N ASN A 49 -5.87 -4.60 -84.57
CA ASN A 49 -6.95 -4.93 -83.63
C ASN A 49 -6.43 -5.68 -82.39
N GLN A 50 -5.45 -6.57 -82.53
CA GLN A 50 -4.82 -7.24 -81.39
C GLN A 50 -4.14 -6.24 -80.44
N ILE A 51 -3.40 -5.28 -80.99
CA ILE A 51 -2.74 -4.23 -80.19
C ILE A 51 -3.79 -3.35 -79.49
N ILE A 52 -4.86 -2.99 -80.20
CA ILE A 52 -5.97 -2.24 -79.62
C ILE A 52 -6.60 -3.04 -78.47
N ASP A 53 -6.95 -4.30 -78.67
CA ASP A 53 -7.62 -5.11 -77.63
C ASP A 53 -6.75 -5.38 -76.39
N GLU A 54 -5.42 -5.40 -76.52
CA GLU A 54 -4.51 -5.57 -75.37
C GLU A 54 -4.34 -4.29 -74.53
N ASP A 55 -4.21 -3.11 -75.17
CA ASP A 55 -3.93 -1.84 -74.47
C ASP A 55 -5.18 -0.96 -74.24
N TYR A 56 -6.29 -1.22 -74.94
CA TYR A 56 -7.52 -0.44 -74.85
C TYR A 56 -8.43 -0.93 -73.72
N ILE A 57 -8.54 -0.12 -72.67
CA ILE A 57 -9.52 -0.30 -71.61
C ILE A 57 -10.89 0.15 -72.12
N ARG A 58 -11.88 -0.74 -72.10
CA ARG A 58 -13.25 -0.38 -72.49
C ARG A 58 -13.93 0.41 -71.36
N HIS A 59 -14.75 1.39 -71.71
CA HIS A 59 -15.44 2.24 -70.73
C HIS A 59 -16.30 1.46 -69.71
N ASN A 60 -16.80 0.27 -70.07
CA ASN A 60 -17.58 -0.60 -69.19
C ASN A 60 -16.72 -1.44 -68.21
N GLU A 61 -15.41 -1.49 -68.40
CA GLU A 61 -14.46 -2.16 -67.51
C GLU A 61 -13.96 -1.22 -66.40
N ILE A 62 -14.15 0.09 -66.58
CA ILE A 62 -13.84 1.11 -65.59
C ILE A 62 -14.87 1.05 -64.46
N ILE A 63 -14.39 0.85 -63.25
CA ILE A 63 -15.25 0.79 -62.06
C ILE A 63 -15.51 2.20 -61.52
N ASP A 64 -16.77 2.63 -61.48
CA ASP A 64 -17.23 3.89 -60.86
C ASP A 64 -17.83 3.69 -59.46
N ASN A 65 -17.30 2.73 -58.69
CA ASN A 65 -17.64 2.55 -57.27
C ASN A 65 -16.38 2.22 -56.44
N LEU A 66 -16.52 2.25 -55.11
CA LEU A 66 -15.46 1.90 -54.14
C LEU A 66 -15.78 0.60 -53.37
N THR A 67 -16.69 -0.23 -53.88
CA THR A 67 -17.19 -1.44 -53.20
C THR A 67 -16.83 -2.74 -53.92
N THR A 68 -16.35 -2.67 -55.15
CA THR A 68 -15.93 -3.83 -55.94
C THR A 68 -14.52 -4.29 -55.52
N ASP A 69 -14.30 -5.59 -55.43
CA ASP A 69 -13.05 -6.24 -55.01
C ASP A 69 -12.20 -6.79 -56.19
N ALA A 70 -12.63 -6.55 -57.42
CA ALA A 70 -11.93 -7.00 -58.63
C ALA A 70 -10.56 -6.31 -58.80
N SER A 71 -9.48 -7.05 -58.57
CA SER A 71 -8.09 -6.56 -58.63
C SER A 71 -7.58 -6.27 -60.04
N ASN A 72 -8.29 -6.73 -61.07
CA ASN A 72 -7.91 -6.63 -62.48
C ASN A 72 -8.67 -5.55 -63.25
N LYS A 73 -9.46 -4.71 -62.59
CA LYS A 73 -10.24 -3.63 -63.22
C LYS A 73 -9.73 -2.25 -62.81
N PRO A 74 -9.60 -1.30 -63.75
CA PRO A 74 -9.16 0.06 -63.44
C PRO A 74 -10.27 0.87 -62.75
N LEU A 75 -9.85 1.82 -61.91
CA LEU A 75 -10.73 2.76 -61.22
C LEU A 75 -11.09 3.95 -62.13
N SER A 76 -12.32 4.47 -62.03
CA SER A 76 -12.70 5.70 -62.72
C SER A 76 -11.93 6.91 -62.18
N ALA A 77 -11.64 7.91 -63.03
CA ALA A 77 -10.99 9.15 -62.60
C ALA A 77 -11.80 9.87 -61.50
N LYS A 78 -13.13 9.78 -61.56
CA LYS A 78 -14.05 10.31 -60.55
C LYS A 78 -13.85 9.64 -59.19
N GLN A 79 -13.80 8.30 -59.14
CA GLN A 79 -13.54 7.59 -57.89
C GLN A 79 -12.08 7.72 -57.44
N GLY A 80 -11.12 7.84 -58.36
CA GLY A 80 -9.72 8.12 -58.04
C GLY A 80 -9.55 9.48 -57.37
N LYS A 81 -10.24 10.51 -57.89
CA LYS A 81 -10.35 11.82 -57.25
C LYS A 81 -11.03 11.69 -55.88
N ALA A 82 -12.17 11.00 -55.78
CA ALA A 82 -12.87 10.82 -54.51
C ALA A 82 -12.01 10.07 -53.46
N LEU A 83 -11.21 9.09 -53.87
CA LEU A 83 -10.27 8.38 -52.99
C LEU A 83 -9.15 9.32 -52.54
N ASN A 84 -8.60 10.12 -53.46
CA ASN A 84 -7.55 11.08 -53.13
C ASN A 84 -8.09 12.20 -52.23
N GLU A 85 -9.30 12.70 -52.49
CA GLU A 85 -9.99 13.68 -51.65
C GLU A 85 -10.35 13.11 -50.29
N LYS A 86 -10.83 11.86 -50.18
CA LYS A 86 -11.00 11.19 -48.88
C LYS A 86 -9.68 11.03 -48.12
N LYS A 87 -8.59 10.71 -48.81
CA LYS A 87 -7.24 10.69 -48.22
C LYS A 87 -6.79 12.08 -47.76
N VAL A 88 -7.19 13.13 -48.47
CA VAL A 88 -6.92 14.53 -48.13
C VAL A 88 -7.90 15.07 -47.06
N ASP A 89 -9.12 14.55 -46.96
CA ASP A 89 -10.11 14.93 -45.94
C ASP A 89 -9.82 14.26 -44.59
N ILE A 90 -9.16 13.08 -44.59
CA ILE A 90 -8.40 12.59 -43.41
C ILE A 90 -7.33 13.62 -43.00
N GLY A 91 -6.78 14.37 -43.95
CA GLY A 91 -5.88 15.51 -43.71
C GLY A 91 -6.56 16.87 -43.51
N LYS A 92 -7.90 16.97 -43.59
CA LYS A 92 -8.63 18.20 -43.27
C LYS A 92 -9.25 18.18 -41.88
N SER A 93 -9.33 17.02 -41.23
CA SER A 93 -9.41 16.99 -39.78
C SER A 93 -8.01 17.30 -39.21
N PHE A 94 -7.74 18.61 -39.04
CA PHE A 94 -6.64 19.23 -38.28
C PHE A 94 -5.33 19.58 -39.02
N SER A 95 -4.99 20.87 -39.03
CA SER A 95 -3.71 21.37 -38.48
C SER A 95 -2.49 20.43 -38.61
N ASP A 96 -1.86 20.46 -39.77
CA ASP A 96 -0.69 19.69 -40.26
C ASP A 96 0.62 19.75 -39.43
N SER A 97 0.60 19.97 -38.11
CA SER A 97 1.80 19.84 -37.25
C SER A 97 1.80 18.62 -36.31
N PHE A 98 0.67 17.95 -36.12
CA PHE A 98 0.56 16.73 -35.29
C PHE A 98 0.34 15.43 -36.09
N ALA A 99 0.11 15.52 -37.40
CA ALA A 99 -0.34 14.41 -38.26
C ALA A 99 0.68 13.27 -38.47
N LYS A 100 1.94 13.42 -38.06
CA LYS A 100 2.93 12.32 -38.16
C LYS A 100 2.85 11.33 -36.99
N ASP A 101 2.23 11.73 -35.88
CA ASP A 101 2.32 11.00 -34.62
C ASP A 101 1.04 10.29 -34.16
N VAL A 102 -0.04 10.37 -34.95
CA VAL A 102 -1.36 9.86 -34.59
C VAL A 102 -1.99 9.17 -35.79
N ASP A 103 -2.46 7.94 -35.60
CA ASP A 103 -3.12 7.15 -36.64
C ASP A 103 -4.64 7.36 -36.64
N PHE A 104 -5.24 7.65 -35.47
CA PHE A 104 -6.67 7.92 -35.33
C PHE A 104 -6.94 9.10 -34.40
N TYR A 105 -7.97 9.89 -34.72
CA TYR A 105 -8.44 10.99 -33.87
C TYR A 105 -9.92 10.79 -33.55
N GLN A 106 -10.31 11.02 -32.30
CA GLN A 106 -11.69 10.93 -31.88
C GLN A 106 -12.05 12.07 -30.92
N ASP A 107 -13.03 12.88 -31.32
CA ASP A 107 -13.68 13.86 -30.45
C ASP A 107 -15.21 13.86 -30.64
N LYS A 108 -15.90 14.85 -30.04
CA LYS A 108 -17.37 14.99 -30.12
C LYS A 108 -17.85 15.59 -31.45
N GLN A 109 -16.96 16.23 -32.18
CA GLN A 109 -17.24 17.01 -33.39
C GLN A 109 -17.02 16.16 -34.66
N THR A 110 -16.09 15.20 -34.59
CA THR A 110 -15.81 14.19 -35.62
C THR A 110 -16.66 12.94 -35.41
N GLU A 111 -16.74 12.10 -36.44
CA GLU A 111 -17.35 10.78 -36.32
C GLU A 111 -16.63 9.93 -35.25
N GLN A 112 -17.39 9.30 -34.35
CA GLN A 112 -16.85 8.40 -33.34
C GLN A 112 -16.56 7.03 -33.96
N TYR A 113 -15.30 6.78 -34.32
CA TYR A 113 -14.88 5.51 -34.93
C TYR A 113 -14.97 4.31 -33.98
N PHE A 114 -14.70 4.53 -32.69
CA PHE A 114 -14.67 3.47 -31.68
C PHE A 114 -15.78 3.69 -30.63
N LYS A 115 -16.25 2.60 -30.02
CA LYS A 115 -17.25 2.64 -28.93
C LYS A 115 -16.63 2.30 -27.57
N SER A 116 -15.52 1.57 -27.59
CA SER A 116 -14.73 1.20 -26.43
C SER A 116 -13.24 1.43 -26.70
N PHE A 117 -12.49 1.72 -25.64
CA PHE A 117 -11.02 1.68 -25.71
C PHE A 117 -10.49 0.27 -26.05
N ASP A 118 -11.29 -0.77 -25.86
CA ASP A 118 -10.94 -2.14 -26.22
C ASP A 118 -10.93 -2.38 -27.75
N ASP A 119 -11.63 -1.53 -28.51
CA ASP A 119 -11.78 -1.62 -29.96
C ASP A 119 -10.60 -1.00 -30.71
N PHE A 120 -9.69 -0.33 -30.00
CA PHE A 120 -8.54 0.33 -30.63
C PHE A 120 -7.65 -0.70 -31.33
N PRO A 121 -7.35 -0.50 -32.63
CA PRO A 121 -6.48 -1.41 -33.39
C PRO A 121 -5.13 -1.59 -32.71
N LEU A 122 -4.46 -2.72 -32.94
CA LEU A 122 -3.11 -2.94 -32.40
C LEU A 122 -2.06 -2.20 -33.23
N GLY A 123 -1.05 -1.63 -32.56
CA GLY A 123 0.04 -0.92 -33.22
C GLY A 123 -0.32 0.51 -33.63
N SER A 124 -1.41 1.06 -33.08
CA SER A 124 -1.89 2.39 -33.43
C SER A 124 -1.73 3.38 -32.29
N ARG A 125 -1.62 4.66 -32.66
CA ARG A 125 -1.61 5.83 -31.80
C ARG A 125 -2.92 6.58 -32.02
N ILE A 126 -3.70 6.75 -30.97
CA ILE A 126 -5.01 7.37 -31.01
C ILE A 126 -5.00 8.60 -30.11
N LEU A 127 -5.46 9.75 -30.62
CA LEU A 127 -5.73 10.93 -29.80
C LEU A 127 -7.22 10.99 -29.49
N VAL A 128 -7.55 11.02 -28.19
CA VAL A 128 -8.92 10.89 -27.71
C VAL A 128 -9.29 12.09 -26.85
N ALA A 129 -10.45 12.68 -27.11
CA ALA A 129 -11.03 13.69 -26.23
C ALA A 129 -11.65 13.05 -24.97
N LYS A 130 -11.48 13.68 -23.82
CA LYS A 130 -11.96 13.15 -22.52
C LYS A 130 -13.46 12.92 -22.45
N ASP A 131 -14.24 13.86 -22.97
CA ASP A 131 -15.68 13.87 -22.75
C ASP A 131 -16.48 12.92 -23.66
N LEU A 132 -15.83 11.90 -24.23
CA LEU A 132 -16.49 10.92 -25.08
C LEU A 132 -17.16 9.83 -24.26
N ASN A 133 -18.28 9.32 -24.77
CA ASN A 133 -19.00 8.20 -24.19
C ASN A 133 -18.35 6.85 -24.58
N LEU A 134 -17.05 6.73 -24.40
CA LEU A 134 -16.29 5.52 -24.67
C LEU A 134 -16.25 4.61 -23.44
N ILE A 135 -16.52 3.33 -23.65
CA ILE A 135 -16.45 2.32 -22.59
C ILE A 135 -14.97 2.05 -22.23
N ASN A 136 -14.69 1.79 -20.95
CA ASN A 136 -13.35 1.48 -20.42
C ASN A 136 -12.32 2.61 -20.60
N SER A 137 -12.77 3.86 -20.53
CA SER A 137 -11.90 5.04 -20.56
C SER A 137 -10.96 5.12 -19.36
N PRO A 138 -9.68 5.50 -19.55
CA PRO A 138 -8.79 5.84 -18.44
C PRO A 138 -9.23 7.13 -17.76
N ASP A 139 -9.01 7.23 -16.45
CA ASP A 139 -9.25 8.46 -15.69
C ASP A 139 -8.08 9.44 -15.84
N ILE A 140 -7.94 10.01 -17.05
CA ILE A 140 -6.98 11.08 -17.34
C ILE A 140 -7.72 12.42 -17.35
N GLN A 141 -7.22 13.38 -16.57
CA GLN A 141 -7.91 14.64 -16.35
C GLN A 141 -7.77 15.64 -17.50
N ASP A 142 -6.86 15.39 -18.44
CA ASP A 142 -6.60 16.26 -19.59
C ASP A 142 -7.74 16.24 -20.62
N GLN A 143 -7.97 17.36 -21.30
CA GLN A 143 -9.03 17.47 -22.31
C GLN A 143 -8.81 16.52 -23.49
N TYR A 144 -7.55 16.28 -23.84
CA TYR A 144 -7.12 15.31 -24.84
C TYR A 144 -5.97 14.49 -24.27
N PHE A 145 -5.95 13.20 -24.59
CA PHE A 145 -4.87 12.31 -24.21
C PHE A 145 -4.58 11.31 -25.32
N TYR A 146 -3.31 10.92 -25.42
CA TYR A 146 -2.84 9.94 -26.38
C TYR A 146 -3.01 8.54 -25.84
N VAL A 147 -3.38 7.59 -26.68
CA VAL A 147 -3.39 6.16 -26.37
C VAL A 147 -2.59 5.41 -27.43
N GLU A 148 -1.60 4.66 -26.99
CA GLU A 148 -0.81 3.79 -27.85
C GLU A 148 -1.16 2.32 -27.54
N THR A 149 -1.40 1.54 -28.59
CA THR A 149 -1.65 0.10 -28.48
C THR A 149 -0.46 -0.68 -29.03
N LYS A 150 -0.02 -1.72 -28.30
CA LYS A 150 1.13 -2.55 -28.69
C LYS A 150 0.86 -4.03 -28.49
N THR A 151 1.46 -4.86 -29.33
CA THR A 151 1.57 -6.31 -29.10
C THR A 151 2.72 -6.62 -28.15
N THR A 152 2.55 -7.60 -27.26
CA THR A 152 3.65 -8.09 -26.41
C THR A 152 4.47 -9.19 -27.11
N TYR A 153 5.71 -9.39 -26.65
CA TYR A 153 6.71 -10.27 -27.28
C TYR A 153 6.50 -11.78 -27.04
N MET A 154 5.27 -12.26 -26.88
CA MET A 154 5.07 -13.71 -26.71
C MET A 154 4.95 -14.40 -28.08
N LYS A 155 6.00 -15.16 -28.47
CA LYS A 155 6.15 -15.82 -29.79
C LYS A 155 4.91 -16.58 -30.28
N ASN A 156 4.21 -17.28 -29.39
CA ASN A 156 3.08 -18.13 -29.74
C ASN A 156 1.72 -17.58 -29.30
N ASN A 157 1.70 -16.63 -28.36
CA ASN A 157 0.48 -16.04 -27.78
C ASN A 157 0.74 -14.58 -27.41
N PRO A 158 0.92 -13.68 -28.39
CA PRO A 158 1.17 -12.28 -28.11
C PRO A 158 -0.03 -11.67 -27.38
N GLY A 159 0.24 -11.07 -26.22
CA GLY A 159 -0.72 -10.23 -25.53
C GLY A 159 -0.79 -8.84 -26.17
N ARG A 160 -1.54 -7.96 -25.52
CA ARG A 160 -1.72 -6.57 -25.94
C ARG A 160 -1.61 -5.63 -24.75
N VAL A 161 -1.03 -4.46 -24.98
CA VAL A 161 -0.83 -3.41 -24.00
C VAL A 161 -1.40 -2.12 -24.56
N GLN A 162 -2.05 -1.35 -23.69
CA GLN A 162 -2.40 0.03 -23.98
C GLN A 162 -1.74 0.94 -22.97
N VAL A 163 -1.19 2.04 -23.46
CA VAL A 163 -0.61 3.11 -22.65
C VAL A 163 -1.31 4.40 -23.02
N ALA A 164 -1.90 5.06 -22.04
CA ALA A 164 -2.52 6.35 -22.19
C ALA A 164 -1.65 7.44 -21.55
N HIS A 165 -1.45 8.55 -22.26
CA HIS A 165 -0.58 9.65 -21.90
C HIS A 165 -1.35 10.97 -21.89
N GLY A 166 -1.39 11.61 -20.72
CA GLY A 166 -1.85 12.97 -20.55
C GLY A 166 -0.71 13.98 -20.69
N TYR A 167 -0.96 15.12 -21.32
CA TYR A 167 0.00 16.21 -21.51
C TYR A 167 0.13 17.12 -20.28
N SER A 168 -0.98 17.60 -19.70
CA SER A 168 -0.92 18.72 -18.75
C SER A 168 -0.30 18.33 -17.42
N ASN A 169 -0.51 17.07 -17.01
CA ASN A 169 -0.05 16.55 -15.72
C ASN A 169 0.95 15.40 -15.84
N ALA A 170 1.42 15.11 -17.07
CA ALA A 170 2.25 13.94 -17.37
C ALA A 170 1.66 12.62 -16.82
N SER A 171 0.33 12.53 -16.75
CA SER A 171 -0.37 11.35 -16.24
C SER A 171 -0.17 10.19 -17.20
N ILE A 172 0.17 9.02 -16.67
CA ILE A 172 0.33 7.80 -17.47
C ILE A 172 -0.56 6.71 -16.87
N ALA A 173 -1.41 6.12 -17.71
CA ALA A 173 -2.20 4.94 -17.37
C ALA A 173 -1.80 3.78 -18.29
N VAL A 174 -1.68 2.58 -17.74
CA VAL A 174 -1.32 1.37 -18.49
C VAL A 174 -2.33 0.27 -18.19
N ARG A 175 -2.71 -0.49 -19.21
CA ARG A 175 -3.43 -1.75 -19.03
C ARG A 175 -2.96 -2.78 -20.05
N SER A 176 -3.26 -4.04 -19.77
CA SER A 176 -2.85 -5.15 -20.64
C SER A 176 -3.89 -6.26 -20.66
N ALA A 177 -3.83 -7.10 -21.70
CA ALA A 177 -4.58 -8.34 -21.81
C ALA A 177 -3.70 -9.42 -22.46
N SER A 178 -3.97 -10.69 -22.15
CA SER A 178 -3.45 -11.81 -22.93
C SER A 178 -4.16 -11.92 -24.29
N THR A 179 -3.68 -12.82 -25.16
CA THR A 179 -4.27 -13.07 -26.48
C THR A 179 -5.76 -13.40 -26.35
N ASN A 180 -6.61 -12.66 -27.09
CA ASN A 180 -8.07 -12.80 -27.11
C ASN A 180 -8.80 -12.57 -25.76
N ALA A 181 -8.10 -12.12 -24.71
CA ALA A 181 -8.73 -11.78 -23.43
C ALA A 181 -9.16 -10.30 -23.38
N SER A 182 -10.14 -9.99 -22.54
CA SER A 182 -10.50 -8.62 -22.21
C SER A 182 -9.35 -7.90 -21.49
N TYR A 183 -9.23 -6.60 -21.70
CA TYR A 183 -8.28 -5.79 -20.92
C TYR A 183 -8.64 -5.82 -19.44
N GLY A 184 -7.60 -5.89 -18.59
CA GLY A 184 -7.75 -5.53 -17.18
C GLY A 184 -8.07 -4.04 -17.01
N GLY A 185 -8.42 -3.65 -15.77
CA GLY A 185 -8.58 -2.24 -15.42
C GLY A 185 -7.28 -1.44 -15.61
N TRP A 186 -7.42 -0.12 -15.79
CA TRP A 186 -6.28 0.79 -15.89
C TRP A 186 -5.47 0.86 -14.59
N SER A 187 -4.15 0.76 -14.71
CA SER A 187 -3.18 1.01 -13.65
C SER A 187 -2.52 2.36 -13.88
N TYR A 188 -2.44 3.20 -12.85
CA TYR A 188 -1.95 4.57 -12.97
C TYR A 188 -0.57 4.72 -12.35
N LEU A 189 0.36 5.38 -13.06
CA LEU A 189 1.68 5.67 -12.54
C LEU A 189 1.60 6.90 -11.62
N ALA A 190 2.06 6.77 -10.39
CA ALA A 190 2.15 7.87 -9.44
C ALA A 190 3.38 8.75 -9.71
N ASN A 191 3.24 10.06 -9.54
CA ASN A 191 4.31 11.07 -9.64
C ASN A 191 4.59 11.71 -8.26
N THR A 192 5.58 12.59 -8.16
CA THR A 192 5.98 13.28 -6.90
C THR A 192 4.88 14.12 -6.27
N THR A 193 3.86 14.52 -7.04
CA THR A 193 2.67 15.23 -6.56
C THR A 193 1.52 14.30 -6.17
N SER A 194 1.63 13.00 -6.46
CA SER A 194 0.64 12.00 -6.05
C SER A 194 0.79 11.73 -4.55
N ASN A 195 -0.32 11.40 -3.89
CA ASN A 195 -0.34 11.08 -2.44
C ASN A 195 0.66 9.98 -2.04
N VAL A 196 1.06 9.11 -2.99
CA VAL A 196 2.10 8.09 -2.79
C VAL A 196 3.50 8.70 -2.61
N ALA A 197 3.82 9.80 -3.30
CA ALA A 197 5.15 10.37 -3.31
C ALA A 197 5.29 11.61 -2.41
N SER A 198 4.18 12.21 -1.98
CA SER A 198 4.14 13.28 -0.99
C SER A 198 3.58 12.82 0.36
N ALA A 199 3.61 11.52 0.66
CA ALA A 199 2.93 10.96 1.83
C ALA A 199 3.38 11.66 3.13
N THR A 200 2.53 12.53 3.64
CA THR A 200 2.70 13.25 4.91
C THR A 200 2.04 12.53 6.09
N LYS A 201 1.36 11.40 5.80
CA LYS A 201 0.65 10.59 6.79
C LYS A 201 0.68 9.10 6.48
N LEU A 202 0.64 8.28 7.52
CA LEU A 202 0.39 6.84 7.44
C LEU A 202 -1.07 6.59 7.04
N GLN A 203 -1.29 5.73 6.05
CA GLN A 203 -2.64 5.32 5.64
C GLN A 203 -3.39 4.62 6.78
N THR A 204 -2.68 3.86 7.60
CA THR A 204 -3.20 3.27 8.84
C THR A 204 -2.37 3.77 10.01
N ALA A 205 -2.97 4.57 10.88
CA ALA A 205 -2.33 5.02 12.10
C ALA A 205 -1.83 3.84 12.95
N ARG A 206 -0.70 4.02 13.63
CA ARG A 206 -0.13 3.06 14.58
C ARG A 206 -0.18 3.66 15.98
N LYS A 207 -0.33 2.82 16.99
CA LYS A 207 -0.32 3.27 18.38
C LYS A 207 1.12 3.35 18.90
N ILE A 208 1.52 4.50 19.45
CA ILE A 208 2.76 4.69 20.20
C ILE A 208 2.37 5.06 21.63
N ASN A 209 2.71 4.22 22.60
CA ASN A 209 2.30 4.37 24.01
C ASN A 209 0.79 4.68 24.15
N THR A 210 -0.05 3.88 23.46
CA THR A 210 -1.53 4.02 23.36
C THR A 210 -2.07 5.21 22.56
N ILE A 211 -1.21 6.16 22.16
CA ILE A 211 -1.58 7.35 21.37
C ILE A 211 -1.54 7.01 19.87
N ASP A 212 -2.57 7.38 19.12
CA ASP A 212 -2.60 7.20 17.67
C ASP A 212 -1.61 8.16 16.99
N PHE A 213 -0.74 7.58 16.16
CA PHE A 213 0.26 8.29 15.38
C PHE A 213 0.08 7.96 13.90
N ASP A 214 -0.15 9.00 13.11
CA ASP A 214 -0.18 8.90 11.66
C ASP A 214 0.87 9.78 10.99
N GLY A 215 1.79 10.41 11.74
CA GLY A 215 2.85 11.25 11.18
C GLY A 215 2.46 12.69 10.86
N THR A 216 1.18 13.08 11.03
CA THR A 216 0.76 14.46 10.73
C THR A 216 1.16 15.49 11.78
N LYS A 217 1.44 15.06 13.01
CA LYS A 217 1.82 15.90 14.16
C LYS A 217 2.76 15.13 15.09
N ASP A 218 3.53 15.87 15.88
CA ASP A 218 4.31 15.31 16.98
C ASP A 218 3.42 14.64 18.02
N ILE A 219 3.95 13.62 18.69
CA ILE A 219 3.28 12.96 19.82
C ILE A 219 3.81 13.51 21.15
N SER A 220 2.91 13.71 22.10
CA SER A 220 3.28 13.96 23.49
C SER A 220 3.18 12.66 24.28
N VAL A 221 4.33 12.06 24.60
CA VAL A 221 4.35 10.87 25.44
C VAL A 221 4.20 11.30 26.91
N PRO A 222 3.17 10.84 27.64
CA PRO A 222 3.06 11.16 29.06
C PRO A 222 4.24 10.55 29.80
N THR A 223 5.11 11.39 30.36
CA THR A 223 6.12 10.97 31.33
C THR A 223 5.44 10.80 32.68
N ILE A 224 5.60 9.64 33.29
CA ILE A 224 5.14 9.43 34.67
C ILE A 224 6.24 9.95 35.59
N ASP A 225 6.05 11.14 36.14
CA ASP A 225 6.96 11.68 37.14
C ASP A 225 6.75 10.95 38.46
N ALA A 226 7.76 10.19 38.88
CA ALA A 226 7.77 9.58 40.20
C ALA A 226 7.88 10.68 41.28
N VAL A 227 7.16 10.51 42.37
CA VAL A 227 7.19 11.45 43.49
C VAL A 227 8.34 11.10 44.42
N ASP A 228 9.26 12.04 44.62
CA ASP A 228 10.37 11.91 45.57
C ASP A 228 10.06 12.56 46.93
N ASN A 229 8.83 12.39 47.41
CA ASN A 229 8.42 12.76 48.76
C ASN A 229 7.36 11.77 49.29
N LEU A 230 7.27 11.62 50.61
CA LEU A 230 6.30 10.73 51.27
C LEU A 230 5.02 11.43 51.73
N ASN A 231 4.86 12.72 51.41
CA ASN A 231 3.75 13.55 51.88
C ASN A 231 2.71 13.86 50.78
N SER A 232 2.94 13.38 49.56
CA SER A 232 2.01 13.55 48.44
C SER A 232 0.77 12.68 48.61
N SER A 233 -0.39 13.26 48.33
CA SER A 233 -1.67 12.54 48.27
C SER A 233 -2.10 12.17 46.85
N ASP A 234 -1.25 12.40 45.85
CA ASP A 234 -1.55 12.08 44.44
C ASP A 234 -1.44 10.57 44.19
N THR A 235 -2.60 9.91 44.05
CA THR A 235 -2.69 8.46 43.84
C THR A 235 -2.28 8.00 42.45
N LYS A 236 -2.07 8.92 41.50
CA LYS A 236 -1.69 8.60 40.12
C LYS A 236 -0.18 8.55 39.91
N LYS A 237 0.60 9.07 40.86
CA LYS A 237 2.06 9.10 40.74
C LYS A 237 2.70 7.99 41.56
N PRO A 238 3.61 7.20 40.98
CA PRO A 238 4.35 6.19 41.72
C PRO A 238 5.35 6.86 42.68
N LEU A 239 5.70 6.15 43.75
CA LEU A 239 6.83 6.51 44.61
C LEU A 239 8.13 6.40 43.83
N SER A 240 9.07 7.32 44.07
CA SER A 240 10.44 7.16 43.60
C SER A 240 11.09 5.92 44.23
N ALA A 241 12.08 5.34 43.55
CA ALA A 241 12.85 4.23 44.11
C ALA A 241 13.52 4.62 45.45
N ASN A 242 13.95 5.89 45.58
CA ASN A 242 14.52 6.44 46.82
C ASN A 242 13.51 6.44 47.96
N GLN A 243 12.29 6.96 47.73
CA GLN A 243 11.25 6.97 48.77
C GLN A 243 10.72 5.56 49.07
N GLY A 244 10.67 4.68 48.07
CA GLY A 244 10.35 3.27 48.27
C GLY A 244 11.32 2.59 49.24
N ARG A 245 12.64 2.84 49.08
CA ARG A 245 13.68 2.37 50.01
C ARG A 245 13.50 2.98 51.40
N ILE A 246 13.34 4.30 51.50
CA ILE A 246 13.18 5.00 52.80
C ILE A 246 11.95 4.47 53.55
N LEU A 247 10.82 4.30 52.86
CA LEU A 247 9.60 3.75 53.47
C LEU A 247 9.83 2.32 53.96
N ASN A 248 10.56 1.51 53.20
CA ASN A 248 10.88 0.15 53.60
C ASN A 248 11.80 0.13 54.84
N GLU A 249 12.82 0.98 54.89
CA GLU A 249 13.71 1.14 56.04
C GLU A 249 12.97 1.66 57.28
N GLN A 250 12.06 2.63 57.14
CA GLN A 250 11.24 3.12 58.24
C GLN A 250 10.30 2.04 58.80
N LYS A 251 9.80 1.14 57.95
CA LYS A 251 8.98 0.00 58.37
C LYS A 251 9.81 -1.11 59.02
N LEU A 252 11.05 -1.32 58.56
CA LEU A 252 11.95 -2.37 59.06
C LEU A 252 12.67 -1.97 60.35
N ASN A 253 13.06 -0.70 60.50
CA ASN A 253 13.61 -0.10 61.72
C ASN A 253 12.55 0.12 62.82
N LYS A 254 11.40 -0.55 62.72
CA LYS A 254 10.47 -0.73 63.82
C LYS A 254 10.96 -1.86 64.72
N ASP A 255 12.28 -1.90 64.97
CA ASP A 255 12.91 -2.74 65.96
C ASP A 255 12.14 -2.58 67.26
N THR A 256 11.82 -3.71 67.89
CA THR A 256 11.20 -3.84 69.21
C THR A 256 11.61 -2.66 70.08
N GLU A 257 10.68 -1.71 70.32
CA GLU A 257 11.04 -0.37 70.84
C GLU A 257 11.96 -0.48 72.06
N GLN A 258 13.27 -0.30 71.84
CA GLN A 258 14.27 -0.33 72.90
C GLN A 258 14.07 0.93 73.70
N SER A 259 13.32 0.80 74.79
CA SER A 259 12.89 1.93 75.57
C SER A 259 13.94 2.28 76.63
N SER A 260 14.72 3.33 76.38
CA SER A 260 15.68 3.89 77.35
C SER A 260 15.05 4.97 78.25
N TYR A 261 13.82 4.76 78.74
CA TYR A 261 13.24 5.71 79.70
C TYR A 261 14.12 5.80 80.95
N LYS A 262 14.09 6.90 81.69
CA LYS A 262 14.88 7.09 82.93
C LYS A 262 14.02 7.14 84.19
N THR A 263 12.69 7.11 84.02
CA THR A 263 11.71 7.21 85.12
C THR A 263 10.53 6.27 84.88
N ASP A 264 9.91 5.81 85.97
CA ASP A 264 8.70 4.99 85.92
C ASP A 264 7.54 5.69 85.23
N LYS A 265 7.38 7.00 85.49
CA LYS A 265 6.37 7.81 84.80
C LYS A 265 6.60 7.88 83.29
N GLY A 266 7.84 8.05 82.83
CA GLY A 266 8.13 8.08 81.40
C GLY A 266 7.86 6.74 80.70
N PHE A 267 8.16 5.63 81.37
CA PHE A 267 7.79 4.29 80.90
C PHE A 267 6.27 4.12 80.81
N LEU A 268 5.54 4.49 81.87
CA LEU A 268 4.08 4.38 81.90
C LEU A 268 3.40 5.35 80.92
N ASP A 269 3.91 6.56 80.72
CA ASP A 269 3.37 7.50 79.73
C ASP A 269 3.48 6.94 78.31
N LYS A 270 4.51 6.15 78.00
CA LYS A 270 4.61 5.49 76.69
C LYS A 270 3.65 4.32 76.57
N TYR A 271 3.67 3.40 77.53
CA TYR A 271 3.05 2.09 77.35
C TYR A 271 1.62 2.01 77.89
N ALA A 272 1.30 2.78 78.94
CA ALA A 272 -0.03 2.85 79.52
C ALA A 272 -0.95 3.89 78.83
N SER A 273 -0.49 4.57 77.78
CA SER A 273 -1.32 5.53 77.00
C SER A 273 -1.57 5.12 75.55
N ARG A 274 -1.07 3.96 75.10
CA ARG A 274 -1.10 3.56 73.68
C ARG A 274 -2.43 2.98 73.21
N ASN A 275 -3.36 2.71 74.14
CA ASN A 275 -4.66 2.08 73.88
C ASN A 275 -4.57 0.78 73.04
N THR A 276 -3.38 0.17 72.97
CA THR A 276 -3.06 -1.02 72.19
C THR A 276 -2.02 -1.84 72.95
N PRO A 277 -2.16 -3.17 73.02
CA PRO A 277 -1.12 -4.03 73.60
C PRO A 277 0.20 -3.87 72.85
N SER A 278 1.29 -3.78 73.58
CA SER A 278 2.63 -3.60 73.03
C SER A 278 3.66 -4.46 73.77
N PHE A 279 4.60 -5.00 73.01
CA PHE A 279 5.81 -5.60 73.58
C PHE A 279 6.80 -4.49 73.91
N PHE A 280 7.55 -4.65 75.00
CA PHE A 280 8.60 -3.72 75.39
C PHE A 280 9.90 -4.45 75.75
N PHE A 281 11.00 -3.74 75.53
CA PHE A 281 12.31 -4.07 76.07
C PHE A 281 12.84 -2.83 76.80
N ASP A 282 13.16 -2.97 78.07
CA ASP A 282 13.66 -1.89 78.91
C ASP A 282 15.14 -2.13 79.24
N ALA A 283 16.02 -1.29 78.70
CA ALA A 283 17.47 -1.35 78.95
C ALA A 283 17.97 -0.21 79.87
N GLY A 284 17.07 0.55 80.49
CA GLY A 284 17.40 1.63 81.42
C GLY A 284 17.56 1.18 82.88
N GLU A 285 18.23 1.99 83.67
CA GLU A 285 18.38 1.81 85.14
C GLU A 285 17.40 2.71 85.93
N GLY A 286 17.12 2.37 87.19
CA GLY A 286 16.41 3.26 88.13
C GLY A 286 14.87 3.19 88.13
N LYS A 287 14.28 2.05 87.78
CA LYS A 287 12.84 1.88 87.57
C LYS A 287 12.22 0.70 88.31
N TYR A 288 10.90 0.57 88.17
CA TYR A 288 10.12 -0.62 88.47
C TYR A 288 10.67 -1.87 87.80
N PHE A 289 10.91 -1.85 86.48
CA PHE A 289 11.57 -2.94 85.78
C PHE A 289 13.07 -2.69 85.80
N ASN A 290 13.85 -3.72 86.10
CA ASN A 290 15.30 -3.60 86.08
C ASN A 290 15.82 -3.75 84.64
N GLN A 291 17.11 -3.44 84.45
CA GLN A 291 17.73 -3.44 83.14
C GLN A 291 17.53 -4.79 82.40
N PHE A 292 17.30 -4.67 81.10
CA PHE A 292 17.04 -5.74 80.13
C PHE A 292 15.74 -6.51 80.33
N THR A 293 14.76 -5.94 81.05
CA THR A 293 13.44 -6.56 81.17
C THR A 293 12.74 -6.58 79.82
N VAL A 294 12.23 -7.75 79.44
CA VAL A 294 11.30 -7.92 78.31
C VAL A 294 9.89 -8.14 78.85
N GLY A 295 8.89 -7.63 78.15
CA GLY A 295 7.53 -7.77 78.66
C GLY A 295 6.44 -7.33 77.70
N VAL A 296 5.22 -7.41 78.21
CA VAL A 296 4.01 -6.96 77.53
C VAL A 296 3.34 -5.90 78.40
N ALA A 297 3.00 -4.78 77.78
CA ALA A 297 2.14 -3.77 78.35
C ALA A 297 0.82 -3.76 77.58
N SER A 298 -0.27 -3.91 78.31
CA SER A 298 -1.61 -3.71 77.80
C SER A 298 -2.22 -2.50 78.49
N SER A 299 -2.87 -1.66 77.71
CA SER A 299 -3.63 -0.52 78.19
C SER A 299 -4.99 -0.57 77.53
N LEU A 300 -6.03 -0.49 78.36
CA LEU A 300 -7.37 -0.25 77.88
C LEU A 300 -7.53 1.25 77.65
N ASP A 301 -8.22 1.61 76.58
CA ASP A 301 -8.70 2.97 76.41
C ASP A 301 -9.52 3.34 77.65
N THR A 302 -9.39 4.56 78.17
CA THR A 302 -10.02 5.07 79.41
C THR A 302 -9.44 4.62 80.76
N GLY A 303 -8.16 4.25 80.81
CA GLY A 303 -7.34 4.51 82.01
C GLY A 303 -6.73 3.29 82.69
N SER A 304 -7.24 2.07 82.52
CA SER A 304 -6.61 0.90 83.15
C SER A 304 -5.42 0.39 82.35
N TYR A 305 -4.33 0.06 83.04
CA TYR A 305 -3.15 -0.55 82.45
C TYR A 305 -2.69 -1.78 83.22
N PHE A 306 -2.12 -2.72 82.48
CA PHE A 306 -1.51 -3.94 82.97
C PHE A 306 -0.15 -4.11 82.30
N VAL A 307 0.90 -4.28 83.08
CA VAL A 307 2.26 -4.50 82.57
C VAL A 307 2.86 -5.70 83.26
N ILE A 308 3.40 -6.63 82.47
CA ILE A 308 4.19 -7.75 82.96
C ILE A 308 5.54 -7.73 82.27
N GLY A 309 6.59 -7.83 83.07
CA GLY A 309 7.96 -7.88 82.57
C GLY A 309 8.77 -8.92 83.30
N ALA A 310 9.54 -9.71 82.55
CA ALA A 310 10.47 -10.68 83.06
C ALA A 310 11.89 -10.15 82.85
N SER A 311 12.64 -10.07 83.95
CA SER A 311 14.04 -9.69 83.88
C SER A 311 14.92 -10.95 83.72
N PRO A 312 15.80 -10.98 82.71
CA PRO A 312 16.78 -12.06 82.56
C PRO A 312 17.93 -11.96 83.58
N LEU A 313 18.17 -10.78 84.17
CA LEU A 313 19.31 -10.58 85.07
C LEU A 313 19.12 -11.15 86.48
N ASN A 314 17.87 -11.26 86.94
CA ASN A 314 17.57 -11.62 88.32
C ASN A 314 16.41 -12.61 88.46
N ASN A 315 15.93 -13.18 87.36
CA ASN A 315 14.80 -14.13 87.31
C ASN A 315 13.53 -13.62 87.99
N LYS A 316 13.35 -12.30 88.10
CA LYS A 316 12.15 -11.70 88.68
C LYS A 316 11.16 -11.39 87.58
N VAL A 317 9.93 -11.85 87.77
CA VAL A 317 8.78 -11.36 87.00
C VAL A 317 8.10 -10.29 87.84
N LYS A 318 7.94 -9.10 87.27
CA LYS A 318 7.20 -8.03 87.91
C LYS A 318 5.90 -7.79 87.16
N VAL A 319 4.82 -7.66 87.92
CA VAL A 319 3.47 -7.44 87.40
C VAL A 319 2.93 -6.17 88.03
N MET A 320 2.52 -5.24 87.18
CA MET A 320 1.96 -3.95 87.56
C MET A 320 0.55 -3.84 87.00
N SER A 321 -0.39 -3.40 87.82
CA SER A 321 -1.69 -2.94 87.35
C SER A 321 -2.07 -1.63 88.03
N GLY A 322 -2.71 -0.74 87.29
CA GLY A 322 -3.15 0.53 87.82
C GLY A 322 -4.08 1.28 86.88
N VAL A 323 -4.43 2.49 87.29
CA VAL A 323 -5.28 3.40 86.53
C VAL A 323 -4.54 4.71 86.27
N ARG A 324 -4.44 5.11 85.02
CA ARG A 324 -4.03 6.44 84.57
C ARG A 324 -5.25 7.36 84.62
N ARG A 325 -5.11 8.50 85.29
CA ARG A 325 -6.13 9.54 85.40
C ARG A 325 -5.99 10.53 84.23
N ASP A 326 -7.06 11.26 83.94
CA ASP A 326 -7.10 12.27 82.85
C ASP A 326 -6.07 13.41 83.06
N ASN A 327 -5.70 13.69 84.30
CA ASN A 327 -4.66 14.67 84.66
C ASN A 327 -3.22 14.14 84.45
N GLY A 328 -3.05 12.92 83.92
CA GLY A 328 -1.75 12.30 83.66
C GLY A 328 -1.05 11.69 84.89
N THR A 329 -1.73 11.60 86.03
CA THR A 329 -1.24 10.87 87.21
C THR A 329 -1.60 9.38 87.15
N TYR A 330 -0.85 8.56 87.89
CA TYR A 330 -1.01 7.11 87.93
C TYR A 330 -1.36 6.64 89.33
N ASP A 331 -2.48 5.93 89.46
CA ASP A 331 -2.82 5.18 90.65
C ASP A 331 -2.39 3.73 90.48
N LEU A 332 -1.36 3.35 91.22
CA LEU A 332 -0.89 1.98 91.26
C LEU A 332 -1.83 1.15 92.14
N GLN A 333 -2.55 0.21 91.54
CA GLN A 333 -3.46 -0.68 92.28
C GLN A 333 -2.76 -1.93 92.79
N LYS A 334 -1.81 -2.48 92.03
CA LYS A 334 -1.03 -3.65 92.44
C LYS A 334 0.37 -3.64 91.84
N ASN A 335 1.35 -3.89 92.68
CA ASN A 335 2.75 -4.13 92.32
C ASN A 335 3.15 -5.44 92.98
N ILE A 336 3.35 -6.48 92.18
CA ILE A 336 3.84 -7.76 92.66
C ILE A 336 5.15 -8.05 91.97
N THR A 337 6.17 -8.34 92.78
CA THR A 337 7.32 -9.11 92.32
C THR A 337 7.01 -10.57 92.58
N LEU A 338 6.80 -11.33 91.52
CA LEU A 338 6.73 -12.78 91.60
C LEU A 338 8.16 -13.27 91.76
N LEU A 339 8.48 -13.71 92.97
CA LEU A 339 9.70 -14.43 93.26
C LEU A 339 9.40 -15.90 93.03
N ASP A 340 10.29 -16.57 92.30
CA ASP A 340 10.31 -18.01 92.34
C ASP A 340 10.76 -18.45 93.74
N SER A 341 9.89 -19.15 94.47
CA SER A 341 10.26 -19.80 95.73
C SER A 341 10.54 -21.30 95.56
N GLY A 342 10.76 -21.82 94.35
CA GLY A 342 11.06 -23.26 94.20
C GLY A 342 11.31 -23.88 92.81
N SER A 343 11.40 -23.15 91.69
CA SER A 343 11.74 -23.72 90.39
C SER A 343 13.24 -23.60 90.06
N ASN A 344 14.03 -24.40 90.77
CA ASN A 344 15.34 -24.83 90.27
C ASN A 344 15.13 -25.76 89.06
N ASN A 345 14.84 -25.21 87.88
CA ASN A 345 15.21 -25.87 86.64
C ASN A 345 16.67 -25.53 86.38
N VAL A 346 17.55 -26.18 87.16
CA VAL A 346 18.94 -26.31 86.80
C VAL A 346 18.99 -27.10 85.49
N VAL A 347 19.10 -26.40 84.37
CA VAL A 347 19.56 -27.02 83.11
C VAL A 347 21.07 -27.12 83.21
N ASN A 348 21.56 -27.94 84.16
CA ASN A 348 22.93 -28.45 84.12
C ASN A 348 22.91 -29.64 83.17
N GLY A 349 22.95 -29.34 81.89
CA GLY A 349 23.44 -30.23 80.86
C GLY A 349 24.20 -29.36 79.89
N ASP A 350 25.48 -29.64 79.68
CA ASP A 350 26.27 -29.00 78.64
C ASP A 350 25.51 -29.09 77.31
N PHE A 351 25.34 -27.95 76.64
CA PHE A 351 24.89 -27.93 75.25
C PHE A 351 26.02 -28.50 74.39
N ILE A 352 25.84 -29.73 73.88
CA ILE A 352 26.59 -30.25 72.73
C ILE A 352 25.89 -29.80 71.46
#